data_AF-A0A847B7V8-F1
#
_entry.id   AF-A0A847B7V8-F1
#
_cell.length_a   1.000
_cell.length_b   1.000
_cell.length_c   1.000
_cell.angle_alpha   90.00
_cell.angle_beta   90.00
_cell.angle_gamma   90.00
#
_symmetry.space_group_name_H-M   'P 1'
#
loop_
_entity.id
_entity.type
_entity.pdbx_description
1 polymer ?
#
loop_
_entity_poly.entity_id
_entity_poly.type
_entity_poly.pdbx_seq_one_letter_code
_entity_poly.pdbx_strand_id
1 'polypeptide(L)'
;MTKEEKRKNKWLELLRFTICGVIAALTDYIVAQFIVFAFNNSIDRAYIIAISTAIGFIVSVIVNYLISTFWVFQNVADKEKTKTPKFIMWFILLSIGGLLLSIGAMEICNLISEFSLNISVTSDSLMNLIKESGWGFLGSVIFWAYIISFGIKTLIGLIYNYFTRKYILYKAPKEENLSILK
;
A
#
# COMPACT_ATOMS: atom_id res chain seq x y z
N MET A 1 -5.60 6.00 -31.78
CA MET A 1 -6.23 5.45 -30.57
C MET A 1 -7.46 6.29 -30.25
N THR A 2 -8.63 5.67 -30.25
CA THR A 2 -9.91 6.33 -29.97
C THR A 2 -10.00 6.74 -28.49
N LYS A 3 -10.94 7.63 -28.14
CA LYS A 3 -11.15 8.05 -26.74
C LYS A 3 -11.48 6.85 -25.83
N GLU A 4 -12.21 5.87 -26.35
CA GLU A 4 -12.59 4.67 -25.61
C GLU A 4 -11.42 3.73 -25.34
N GLU A 5 -10.53 3.54 -26.31
CA GLU A 5 -9.28 2.77 -26.14
C GLU A 5 -8.37 3.41 -25.08
N LYS A 6 -8.22 4.76 -25.11
CA LYS A 6 -7.49 5.52 -24.07
C LYS A 6 -8.09 5.29 -22.68
N ARG A 7 -9.43 5.29 -22.56
CA ARG A 7 -10.14 5.06 -21.30
C ARG A 7 -9.93 3.63 -20.80
N LYS A 8 -10.10 2.62 -21.66
CA LYS A 8 -9.93 1.20 -21.33
C LYS A 8 -8.52 0.91 -20.81
N ASN A 9 -7.49 1.47 -21.46
CA ASN A 9 -6.10 1.30 -21.02
C ASN A 9 -5.84 1.90 -19.63
N LYS A 10 -6.44 3.06 -19.32
CA LYS A 10 -6.33 3.67 -17.98
C LYS A 10 -6.98 2.82 -16.89
N TRP A 11 -8.16 2.24 -17.16
CA TRP A 11 -8.83 1.34 -16.21
C TRP A 11 -8.04 0.05 -15.98
N LEU A 12 -7.47 -0.53 -17.04
CA LEU A 12 -6.61 -1.72 -16.90
C LEU A 12 -5.34 -1.40 -16.11
N GLU A 13 -4.72 -0.24 -16.30
CA GLU A 13 -3.57 0.20 -15.50
C GLU A 13 -3.96 0.34 -14.02
N LEU A 14 -5.10 0.98 -13.72
CA LEU A 14 -5.58 1.11 -12.35
C LEU A 14 -5.84 -0.26 -11.71
N LEU A 15 -6.48 -1.19 -12.44
CA LEU A 15 -6.71 -2.56 -11.96
C LEU A 15 -5.40 -3.29 -11.63
N ARG A 16 -4.41 -3.24 -12.56
CA ARG A 16 -3.08 -3.82 -12.32
C ARG A 16 -2.40 -3.18 -11.13
N PHE A 17 -2.55 -1.87 -10.97
CA PHE A 17 -2.00 -1.15 -9.84
C PHE A 17 -2.62 -1.60 -8.52
N THR A 18 -3.95 -1.74 -8.46
CA THR A 18 -4.65 -2.25 -7.28
C THR A 18 -4.21 -3.67 -6.94
N ILE A 19 -4.12 -4.57 -7.93
CA ILE A 19 -3.62 -5.94 -7.74
C ILE A 19 -2.18 -5.93 -7.21
N CYS A 20 -1.30 -5.11 -7.79
CA CYS A 20 0.07 -4.90 -7.33
C CYS A 20 0.10 -4.43 -5.86
N GLY A 21 -0.78 -3.50 -5.49
CA GLY A 21 -0.93 -3.01 -4.12
C GLY A 21 -1.34 -4.11 -3.13
N VAL A 22 -2.31 -4.95 -3.51
CA VAL A 22 -2.75 -6.10 -2.69
C VAL A 22 -1.62 -7.10 -2.51
N ILE A 23 -0.89 -7.45 -3.58
CA ILE A 23 0.26 -8.36 -3.51
C ILE A 23 1.34 -7.81 -2.56
N ALA A 24 1.63 -6.51 -2.64
CA ALA A 24 2.59 -5.87 -1.76
C ALA A 24 2.14 -5.91 -0.30
N ALA A 25 0.86 -5.61 -0.01
CA ALA A 25 0.31 -5.69 1.35
C ALA A 25 0.34 -7.11 1.93
N LEU A 26 0.02 -8.12 1.12
CA LEU A 26 0.14 -9.52 1.53
C LEU A 26 1.60 -9.91 1.80
N THR A 27 2.52 -9.45 0.96
CA THR A 27 3.96 -9.69 1.13
C THR A 27 4.45 -9.08 2.45
N ASP A 28 4.08 -7.83 2.73
CA ASP A 28 4.41 -7.13 3.99
C ASP A 28 3.96 -7.95 5.20
N TYR A 29 2.68 -8.33 5.23
CA TYR A 29 2.11 -9.12 6.32
C TYR A 29 2.77 -10.49 6.47
N ILE A 30 2.94 -11.24 5.38
CA ILE A 30 3.51 -12.60 5.42
C ILE A 30 4.96 -12.57 5.91
N VAL A 31 5.77 -11.63 5.41
CA VAL A 31 7.17 -11.49 5.83
C VAL A 31 7.25 -11.11 7.30
N ALA A 32 6.43 -10.16 7.75
CA ALA A 32 6.40 -9.76 9.15
C ALA A 32 6.01 -10.94 10.07
N GLN A 33 4.96 -11.69 9.72
CA GLN A 33 4.52 -12.85 10.49
C GLN A 33 5.56 -13.98 10.52
N PHE A 34 6.25 -14.22 9.40
CA PHE A 34 7.32 -15.22 9.34
C PHE A 34 8.47 -14.89 10.29
N ILE A 35 8.88 -13.62 10.35
CA ILE A 35 9.93 -13.16 11.27
C ILE A 35 9.47 -13.29 12.73
N VAL A 36 8.25 -12.83 13.05
CA VAL A 36 7.69 -12.98 14.41
C VAL A 36 7.66 -14.44 14.83
N PHE A 37 7.22 -15.34 13.95
CA PHE A 37 7.19 -16.77 14.22
C PHE A 37 8.58 -17.36 14.46
N ALA A 38 9.57 -16.99 13.64
CA ALA A 38 10.94 -17.51 13.73
C ALA A 38 11.66 -17.11 15.03
N PHE A 39 11.33 -15.96 15.64
CA PHE A 39 12.03 -15.40 16.78
C PHE A 39 11.19 -15.28 18.06
N ASN A 40 9.99 -15.87 18.09
CA ASN A 40 8.96 -15.65 19.13
C ASN A 40 9.42 -15.88 20.59
N ASN A 41 10.52 -16.60 20.82
CA ASN A 41 11.01 -16.96 22.16
C ASN A 41 12.41 -16.41 22.50
N SER A 42 13.02 -15.59 21.64
CA SER A 42 14.47 -15.28 21.73
C SER A 42 14.81 -13.84 22.07
N ILE A 43 13.88 -12.90 21.80
CA ILE A 43 14.10 -11.45 21.96
C ILE A 43 12.81 -10.84 22.51
N ASP A 44 12.91 -9.68 23.15
CA ASP A 44 11.74 -8.90 23.56
C ASP A 44 10.77 -8.67 22.39
N ARG A 45 9.49 -8.90 22.67
CA ARG A 45 8.41 -8.95 21.68
C ARG A 45 8.23 -7.63 20.94
N ALA A 46 8.42 -6.49 21.62
CA ALA A 46 8.25 -5.18 21.00
C ALA A 46 9.34 -4.93 19.94
N TYR A 47 10.59 -5.31 20.24
CA TYR A 47 11.69 -5.20 19.29
C TYR A 47 11.48 -6.09 18.06
N ILE A 48 11.02 -7.34 18.25
CA ILE A 48 10.73 -8.24 17.13
C ILE A 48 9.62 -7.66 16.25
N ILE A 49 8.54 -7.12 16.83
CA ILE A 49 7.44 -6.53 16.07
C ILE A 49 7.92 -5.32 15.26
N ALA A 50 8.74 -4.45 15.86
CA ALA A 50 9.28 -3.27 15.16
C ALA A 50 10.17 -3.68 13.97
N ILE A 51 11.11 -4.60 14.20
CA ILE A 51 12.04 -5.07 13.15
C ILE A 51 11.29 -5.84 12.05
N SER A 52 10.37 -6.73 12.42
CA SER A 52 9.58 -7.50 11.45
C SER A 52 8.71 -6.61 10.57
N THR A 53 8.08 -5.57 11.14
CA THR A 53 7.30 -4.58 10.39
C THR A 53 8.19 -3.80 9.43
N ALA A 54 9.37 -3.37 9.87
CA ALA A 54 10.31 -2.64 9.01
C ALA A 54 10.80 -3.52 7.83
N ILE A 55 11.17 -4.78 8.09
CA ILE A 55 11.62 -5.71 7.06
C ILE A 55 10.48 -6.06 6.09
N GLY A 56 9.27 -6.32 6.61
CA GLY A 56 8.08 -6.54 5.79
C GLY A 56 7.84 -5.38 4.82
N PHE A 57 7.94 -4.14 5.33
CA PHE A 57 7.76 -2.96 4.51
C PHE A 57 8.85 -2.85 3.43
N ILE A 58 10.12 -3.11 3.77
CA ILE A 58 11.21 -3.08 2.79
C ILE A 58 10.99 -4.10 1.67
N VAL A 59 10.68 -5.35 2.03
CA VAL A 59 10.46 -6.42 1.04
C VAL A 59 9.22 -6.11 0.18
N SER A 60 8.15 -5.62 0.78
CA SER A 60 6.95 -5.23 0.03
C SER A 60 7.21 -4.07 -0.93
N VAL A 61 8.01 -3.06 -0.55
CA VAL A 61 8.41 -1.96 -1.44
C VAL A 61 9.20 -2.50 -2.65
N ILE A 62 10.11 -3.46 -2.44
CA ILE A 62 10.87 -4.10 -3.52
C ILE A 62 9.92 -4.82 -4.48
N VAL A 63 9.04 -5.68 -3.97
CA VAL A 63 8.04 -6.39 -4.80
C VAL A 63 7.16 -5.41 -5.57
N ASN A 64 6.72 -4.35 -4.89
CA ASN A 64 5.86 -3.33 -5.47
C ASN A 64 6.55 -2.56 -6.58
N TYR A 65 7.85 -2.24 -6.43
CA TYR A 65 8.68 -1.63 -7.47
C TYR A 65 8.82 -2.54 -8.69
N LEU A 66 9.10 -3.83 -8.49
CA LEU A 66 9.28 -4.79 -9.59
C LEU A 66 7.98 -4.93 -10.40
N ILE A 67 6.86 -5.20 -9.73
CA ILE A 67 5.56 -5.37 -10.41
C ILE A 67 5.12 -4.06 -11.06
N SER A 68 5.31 -2.91 -10.38
CA SER A 68 4.98 -1.59 -10.96
C SER A 68 5.75 -1.34 -12.26
N THR A 69 7.05 -1.65 -12.26
CA THR A 69 7.95 -1.39 -13.39
C THR A 69 7.71 -2.32 -14.57
N PHE A 70 7.52 -3.62 -14.31
CA PHE A 70 7.43 -4.60 -15.39
C PHE A 70 6.00 -4.86 -15.88
N TRP A 71 4.98 -4.64 -15.05
CA TRP A 71 3.62 -5.06 -15.36
C TRP A 71 2.57 -3.93 -15.33
N VAL A 72 2.63 -3.05 -14.33
CA VAL A 72 1.60 -2.02 -14.16
C VAL A 72 1.76 -0.90 -15.18
N PHE A 73 2.88 -0.18 -15.12
CA PHE A 73 3.11 1.02 -15.92
C PHE A 73 3.84 0.67 -17.22
N GLN A 74 3.07 0.28 -18.24
CA GLN A 74 3.64 -0.13 -19.54
C GLN A 74 3.96 1.05 -20.46
N ASN A 75 3.29 2.19 -20.30
CA ASN A 75 3.42 3.36 -21.17
C ASN A 75 4.34 4.43 -20.56
N VAL A 76 5.64 4.14 -20.51
CA VAL A 76 6.66 5.03 -19.91
C VAL A 76 7.52 5.60 -21.03
N ALA A 77 7.84 6.90 -20.96
CA ALA A 77 8.67 7.58 -21.96
C ALA A 77 10.08 7.00 -22.10
N ASP A 78 10.67 6.59 -20.97
CA ASP A 78 12.02 6.01 -20.91
C ASP A 78 12.03 4.88 -19.86
N LYS A 79 12.14 3.64 -20.34
CA LYS A 79 12.16 2.43 -19.50
C LYS A 79 13.51 2.21 -18.83
N GLU A 80 14.61 2.73 -19.36
CA GLU A 80 15.92 2.56 -18.72
C GLU A 80 16.03 3.49 -17.51
N LYS A 81 15.41 4.68 -17.57
CA LYS A 81 15.31 5.60 -16.43
C LYS A 81 14.71 4.95 -15.19
N THR A 82 13.75 4.03 -15.34
CA THR A 82 13.08 3.39 -14.19
C THR A 82 14.02 2.51 -13.38
N LYS A 83 15.16 2.08 -13.95
CA LYS A 83 16.15 1.23 -13.29
C LYS A 83 17.28 2.03 -12.61
N THR A 84 17.29 3.35 -12.75
CA THR A 84 18.36 4.20 -12.20
C THR A 84 18.29 4.30 -10.68
N PRO A 85 19.42 4.42 -9.97
CA PRO A 85 19.43 4.57 -8.50
C PRO A 85 18.59 5.76 -8.03
N LYS A 86 18.63 6.87 -8.78
CA LYS A 86 17.81 8.06 -8.49
C LYS A 86 16.32 7.75 -8.56
N PHE A 87 15.87 6.97 -9.54
CA PHE A 87 14.47 6.57 -9.65
C PHE A 87 14.04 5.68 -8.49
N ILE A 88 14.86 4.66 -8.17
CA ILE A 88 14.60 3.74 -7.06
C ILE A 88 14.53 4.50 -5.74
N MET A 89 15.46 5.45 -5.51
CA MET A 89 15.44 6.32 -4.33
C MET A 89 14.13 7.12 -4.23
N TRP A 90 13.68 7.74 -5.32
CA TRP A 90 12.38 8.44 -5.33
C TRP A 90 11.21 7.50 -5.10
N PHE A 91 11.24 6.29 -5.64
CA PHE A 91 10.23 5.27 -5.40
C PHE A 91 10.12 4.92 -3.91
N ILE A 92 11.26 4.74 -3.23
CA ILE A 92 11.32 4.46 -1.80
C ILE A 92 10.79 5.65 -1.00
N LEU A 93 11.26 6.87 -1.26
CA LEU A 93 10.82 8.08 -0.55
C LEU A 93 9.31 8.31 -0.69
N LEU A 94 8.77 8.13 -1.90
CA LEU A 94 7.33 8.22 -2.12
C LEU A 94 6.59 7.09 -1.40
N SER A 95 7.11 5.87 -1.40
CA SER A 95 6.48 4.76 -0.66
C SER A 95 6.44 5.02 0.86
N ILE A 96 7.49 5.63 1.43
CA ILE A 96 7.51 6.10 2.83
C ILE A 96 6.45 7.18 3.05
N GLY A 97 6.33 8.16 2.14
CA GLY A 97 5.27 9.17 2.21
C GLY A 97 3.86 8.55 2.21
N GLY A 98 3.63 7.54 1.37
CA GLY A 98 2.37 6.80 1.34
C GLY A 98 2.10 6.02 2.64
N LEU A 99 3.13 5.43 3.23
CA LEU A 99 3.05 4.76 4.54
C LEU A 99 2.68 5.78 5.64
N LEU A 100 3.36 6.92 5.72
CA LEU A 100 3.09 7.95 6.72
C LEU A 100 1.67 8.51 6.60
N LEU A 101 1.18 8.75 5.37
CA LEU A 101 -0.21 9.15 5.14
C LEU A 101 -1.21 8.08 5.59
N SER A 102 -0.89 6.81 5.35
CA SER A 102 -1.73 5.69 5.79
C SER A 102 -1.77 5.60 7.32
N ILE A 103 -0.63 5.77 8.00
CA ILE A 103 -0.57 5.81 9.47
C ILE A 103 -1.37 7.00 9.99
N GLY A 104 -1.14 8.21 9.46
CA GLY A 104 -1.88 9.41 9.86
C GLY A 104 -3.39 9.27 9.65
N ALA A 105 -3.83 8.64 8.56
CA ALA A 105 -5.24 8.35 8.32
C ALA A 105 -5.84 7.40 9.39
N MET A 106 -5.09 6.38 9.80
CA MET A 106 -5.50 5.48 10.88
C MET A 106 -5.66 6.23 12.19
N GLU A 107 -4.69 7.08 12.54
CA GLU A 107 -4.74 7.88 13.77
C GLU A 107 -5.91 8.87 13.77
N ILE A 108 -6.21 9.51 12.63
CA ILE A 108 -7.38 10.37 12.51
C ILE A 108 -8.68 9.57 12.72
N CYS A 109 -8.78 8.38 12.13
CA CYS A 109 -9.94 7.51 12.34
C CYS A 109 -10.07 7.07 13.80
N ASN A 110 -8.94 6.85 14.47
CA ASN A 110 -8.90 6.53 15.89
C ASN A 110 -9.43 7.69 16.75
N LEU A 111 -8.94 8.91 16.52
CA LEU A 111 -9.43 10.11 17.21
C LEU A 111 -10.93 10.33 17.04
N ILE A 112 -11.45 10.13 15.82
CA ILE A 112 -12.89 10.24 15.55
C ILE A 112 -13.67 9.16 16.30
N SER A 113 -13.16 7.93 16.33
CA SER A 113 -13.79 6.79 17.00
C SER A 113 -13.80 6.95 18.52
N GLU A 114 -12.70 7.44 19.11
CA GLU A 114 -12.60 7.73 20.54
C GLU A 114 -13.57 8.86 20.92
N PHE A 115 -13.59 9.95 20.14
CA PHE A 115 -14.50 11.07 20.41
C PHE A 115 -15.98 10.72 20.24
N SER A 116 -16.33 9.96 19.20
CA SER A 116 -17.73 9.73 18.82
C SER A 116 -18.35 8.49 19.48
N LEU A 117 -17.54 7.45 19.70
CA LEU A 117 -18.00 6.12 20.12
C LEU A 117 -17.32 5.63 21.41
N ASN A 118 -16.32 6.36 21.94
CA ASN A 118 -15.52 5.98 23.10
C ASN A 118 -14.84 4.60 22.95
N ILE A 119 -14.34 4.32 21.74
CA ILE A 119 -13.60 3.09 21.40
C ILE A 119 -12.25 3.45 20.75
N SER A 120 -11.22 2.65 21.01
CA SER A 120 -9.92 2.77 20.35
C SER A 120 -9.78 1.68 19.28
N VAL A 121 -9.45 2.05 18.05
CA VAL A 121 -9.32 1.13 16.90
C VAL A 121 -7.87 0.79 16.58
N THR A 122 -6.89 1.43 17.23
CA THR A 122 -5.45 1.18 17.02
C THR A 122 -4.87 0.15 17.99
N SER A 123 -5.54 -0.10 19.11
CA SER A 123 -5.11 -1.08 20.13
C SER A 123 -5.15 -2.53 19.64
N ASP A 124 -6.06 -2.83 18.72
CA ASP A 124 -6.41 -4.20 18.37
C ASP A 124 -6.10 -4.55 16.92
N SER A 125 -5.60 -5.77 16.70
CA SER A 125 -5.48 -6.34 15.37
C SER A 125 -6.78 -7.05 14.99
N LEU A 126 -7.08 -7.10 13.69
CA LEU A 126 -8.24 -7.84 13.15
C LEU A 126 -8.32 -9.28 13.70
N MET A 127 -7.18 -9.95 13.81
CA MET A 127 -7.10 -11.32 14.33
C MET A 127 -7.47 -11.39 15.82
N ASN A 128 -7.07 -10.41 16.63
CA ASN A 128 -7.43 -10.36 18.05
C ASN A 128 -8.92 -10.08 18.22
N LEU A 129 -9.47 -9.12 17.48
CA LEU A 129 -10.90 -8.79 17.52
C LEU A 129 -11.78 -10.02 17.21
N ILE A 130 -11.39 -10.80 16.20
CA ILE A 130 -12.08 -12.05 15.83
C ILE A 130 -11.94 -13.10 16.95
N LYS A 131 -10.74 -13.27 17.52
CA LYS A 131 -10.50 -14.25 18.59
C LYS A 131 -11.27 -13.93 19.86
N GLU A 132 -11.28 -12.67 20.27
CA GLU A 132 -11.95 -12.22 21.50
C GLU A 132 -13.46 -12.24 21.37
N SER A 133 -13.99 -11.87 20.20
CA SER A 133 -15.44 -11.81 19.97
C SER A 133 -16.05 -13.15 19.53
N GLY A 134 -15.23 -14.17 19.22
CA GLY A 134 -15.68 -15.46 18.68
C GLY A 134 -16.56 -15.26 17.43
N TRP A 135 -17.62 -16.07 17.28
CA TRP A 135 -18.61 -15.91 16.18
C TRP A 135 -19.46 -14.64 16.29
N GLY A 136 -19.44 -13.96 17.44
CA GLY A 136 -20.16 -12.70 17.68
C GLY A 136 -19.46 -11.46 17.12
N PHE A 137 -18.28 -11.61 16.50
CA PHE A 137 -17.49 -10.49 15.99
C PHE A 137 -18.23 -9.58 14.99
N LEU A 138 -19.18 -10.13 14.22
CA LEU A 138 -20.00 -9.36 13.28
C LEU A 138 -20.99 -8.41 13.99
N GLY A 139 -21.29 -8.63 15.27
CA GLY A 139 -22.09 -7.71 16.09
C GLY A 139 -21.26 -6.64 16.80
N SER A 140 -19.93 -6.72 16.73
CA SER A 140 -19.03 -5.85 17.48
C SER A 140 -18.86 -4.49 16.80
N VAL A 141 -19.16 -3.40 17.52
CA VAL A 141 -18.99 -2.03 17.02
C VAL A 141 -17.52 -1.72 16.73
N ILE A 142 -16.61 -2.16 17.62
CA ILE A 142 -15.16 -1.97 17.44
C ILE A 142 -14.64 -2.71 16.22
N PHE A 143 -15.19 -3.89 15.89
CA PHE A 143 -14.85 -4.61 14.67
C PHE A 143 -15.18 -3.79 13.41
N TRP A 144 -16.41 -3.26 13.30
CA TRP A 144 -16.80 -2.47 12.13
C TRP A 144 -16.05 -1.13 12.04
N ALA A 145 -15.82 -0.47 13.17
CA ALA A 145 -15.01 0.74 13.23
C ALA A 145 -13.58 0.47 12.75
N TYR A 146 -12.98 -0.66 13.15
CA TYR A 146 -11.68 -1.10 12.67
C TYR A 146 -11.68 -1.34 11.16
N ILE A 147 -12.66 -2.08 10.63
CA ILE A 147 -12.75 -2.39 9.19
C ILE A 147 -12.85 -1.11 8.35
N ILE A 148 -13.70 -0.16 8.78
CA ILE A 148 -13.87 1.13 8.09
C ILE A 148 -12.56 1.93 8.14
N SER A 149 -11.94 2.04 9.32
CA SER A 149 -10.67 2.75 9.50
C SER A 149 -9.55 2.15 8.67
N PHE A 150 -9.45 0.81 8.65
CA PHE A 150 -8.49 0.07 7.84
C PHE A 150 -8.72 0.28 6.33
N GLY A 151 -9.98 0.31 5.90
CA GLY A 151 -10.37 0.61 4.53
C GLY A 151 -9.95 2.03 4.11
N ILE A 152 -10.22 3.04 4.95
CA ILE A 152 -9.84 4.43 4.70
C ILE A 152 -8.31 4.57 4.63
N LYS A 153 -7.59 4.03 5.63
CA LYS A 153 -6.12 3.97 5.66
C LYS A 153 -5.56 3.43 4.34
N THR A 154 -6.07 2.28 3.91
CA THR A 154 -5.57 1.57 2.72
C THR A 154 -5.88 2.34 1.44
N LEU A 155 -7.08 2.90 1.32
CA LEU A 155 -7.47 3.70 0.16
C LEU A 155 -6.60 4.95 0.01
N ILE A 156 -6.35 5.67 1.09
CA ILE A 156 -5.49 6.87 1.07
C ILE A 156 -4.08 6.51 0.60
N GLY A 157 -3.49 5.45 1.16
CA GLY A 157 -2.17 4.97 0.75
C GLY A 157 -2.12 4.54 -0.72
N LEU A 158 -3.12 3.79 -1.19
CA LEU A 158 -3.22 3.35 -2.58
C LEU A 158 -3.37 4.52 -3.56
N ILE A 159 -4.26 5.47 -3.23
CA ILE A 159 -4.48 6.68 -4.04
C ILE A 159 -3.17 7.46 -4.14
N TYR A 160 -2.54 7.78 -3.01
CA TYR A 160 -1.28 8.51 -2.99
C TYR A 160 -0.19 7.80 -3.82
N ASN A 161 -0.01 6.49 -3.61
CA ASN A 161 0.99 5.72 -4.35
C ASN A 161 0.68 5.68 -5.84
N TYR A 162 -0.59 5.55 -6.25
CA TYR A 162 -0.98 5.56 -7.65
C TYR A 162 -0.61 6.89 -8.32
N PHE A 163 -1.03 8.00 -7.73
CA PHE A 163 -0.83 9.33 -8.29
C PHE A 163 0.66 9.68 -8.37
N THR A 164 1.41 9.47 -7.28
CA THR A 164 2.84 9.74 -7.26
C THR A 164 3.59 8.90 -8.30
N ARG A 165 3.29 7.61 -8.41
CA ARG A 165 3.92 6.75 -9.42
C ARG A 165 3.57 7.17 -10.84
N LYS A 166 2.29 7.43 -11.12
CA LYS A 166 1.84 7.80 -12.47
C LYS A 166 2.39 9.13 -12.94
N TYR A 167 2.35 10.14 -12.08
CA TYR A 167 2.62 11.52 -12.49
C TYR A 167 4.05 11.98 -12.21
N ILE A 168 4.75 11.37 -11.24
CA ILE A 168 6.12 11.75 -10.89
C ILE A 168 7.13 10.79 -11.51
N LEU A 169 6.91 9.48 -11.35
CA LEU A 169 7.89 8.45 -11.73
C LEU A 169 7.70 7.95 -13.16
N TYR A 170 6.58 7.29 -13.45
CA TYR A 170 6.29 6.61 -14.70
C TYR A 170 5.59 7.54 -15.71
N LYS A 171 6.20 8.69 -15.99
CA LYS A 171 5.64 9.68 -16.91
C LYS A 171 5.50 9.10 -18.32
N ALA A 172 4.32 9.28 -18.90
CA ALA A 172 4.05 8.94 -20.29
C ALA A 172 4.80 9.88 -21.27
N PRO A 173 5.10 9.44 -22.50
CA PRO A 173 5.69 10.30 -23.52
C PRO A 173 4.76 11.47 -23.87
N LYS A 174 5.34 12.65 -24.17
CA LYS A 174 4.58 13.83 -24.63
C LYS A 174 3.95 13.54 -26.00
N GLU A 175 2.72 14.02 -26.24
CA GLU A 175 1.99 13.80 -27.50
C GLU A 175 2.73 14.38 -28.73
N GLU A 176 3.57 15.41 -28.56
CA GLU A 176 4.43 16.01 -29.60
C GLU A 176 5.47 15.02 -30.18
N ASN A 177 5.92 14.04 -29.38
CA ASN A 177 6.86 13.00 -29.84
C ASN A 177 6.15 11.86 -30.59
N LEU A 178 4.81 11.76 -30.48
CA LEU A 178 4.01 10.71 -31.14
C LEU A 178 3.70 11.04 -32.61
N SER A 179 3.82 12.30 -33.04
CA SER A 179 3.67 12.72 -34.44
C SER A 179 4.93 12.54 -35.28
N ILE A 180 6.10 12.37 -34.66
CA ILE A 180 7.39 12.15 -35.36
C ILE A 180 7.62 10.66 -35.65
N LEU A 181 6.87 9.77 -34.99
CA LEU A 181 6.96 8.31 -35.11
C LEU A 181 5.83 7.67 -35.95
N LYS A 182 5.02 8.49 -36.63
CA LYS A 182 4.03 8.06 -37.61
C LYS A 182 4.46 8.48 -38.99
#